data_AF-A0A3D5YEZ8-F1
#
_entry.id   AF-A0A3D5YEZ8-F1
#
_cell.length_a   1.000
_cell.length_b   1.000
_cell.length_c   1.000
_cell.angle_alpha   90.00
_cell.angle_beta   90.00
_cell.angle_gamma   90.00
#
_symmetry.space_group_name_H-M   'P 1'
#
loop_
_entity.id
_entity.type
_entity.pdbx_description
1 polymer ?
#
loop_
_entity_poly.entity_id
_entity_poly.type
_entity_poly.pdbx_seq_one_letter_code
_entity_poly.pdbx_strand_id
1 'polypeptide(L)' 'MKHIDPIGFLMIFLIHFGWGKPVQINPMYYKKPHLGELMVALAGPATNLLLAVFGILLLIISSKIS' A
#
# COMPACT_ATOMS: atom_id res chain seq x y z
N MET A 1 9.18 23.08 2.49
CA MET A 1 8.95 21.87 3.30
C MET A 1 7.46 21.75 3.62
N LYS A 2 6.70 20.97 2.84
CA LYS A 2 5.29 20.63 3.11
C LYS A 2 5.17 19.12 2.89
N HIS A 3 5.55 18.35 3.92
CA HIS A 3 5.58 16.88 3.88
C HIS A 3 4.21 16.27 4.21
N ILE A 4 3.37 17.02 4.93
CA ILE A 4 2.04 16.58 5.38
C ILE A 4 1.02 17.60 4.89
N ASP A 5 -0.09 17.13 4.31
CA ASP A 5 -1.23 17.98 3.97
C ASP A 5 -2.01 18.30 5.25
N PRO A 6 -1.99 19.55 5.76
CA PRO A 6 -2.60 19.89 7.04
C PRO A 6 -4.12 19.69 7.06
N ILE A 7 -4.78 19.83 5.91
CA ILE A 7 -6.22 19.57 5.75
C ILE A 7 -6.51 18.07 5.93
N GLY A 8 -5.79 17.21 5.20
CA GLY A 8 -6.00 15.76 5.29
C GLY A 8 -5.73 15.25 6.70
N PHE A 9 -4.67 15.74 7.34
CA PHE A 9 -4.34 15.42 8.72
C PHE A 9 -5.45 15.85 9.71
N LEU A 10 -5.95 17.08 9.59
CA LEU A 10 -7.02 17.57 10.47
C LEU A 10 -8.32 16.78 10.29
N MET A 11 -8.61 16.35 9.07
CA MET A 11 -9.81 15.55 8.78
C MET A 11 -9.72 14.13 9.35
N ILE A 12 -8.54 13.50 9.35
CA ILE A 12 -8.35 12.23 10.08
C ILE A 12 -8.69 12.41 11.55
N PHE A 13 -8.29 13.54 12.15
CA PHE A 13 -8.55 13.80 13.58
C PHE A 13 -10.03 14.08 13.88
N LEU A 14 -10.72 14.84 13.03
CA LEU A 14 -12.09 15.30 13.29
C LEU A 14 -13.16 14.29 12.84
N ILE A 15 -12.99 13.72 11.65
CA ILE A 15 -14.02 12.90 10.98
C ILE A 15 -13.56 11.46 10.75
N HIS A 16 -12.38 11.07 11.26
CA HIS A 16 -11.77 9.75 11.03
C HIS A 16 -11.61 9.39 9.54
N PHE A 17 -11.62 10.41 8.68
CA PHE A 17 -11.53 10.27 7.24
C PHE A 17 -10.48 11.25 6.72
N GLY A 18 -9.55 10.75 5.93
CA GLY A 18 -8.53 11.56 5.28
C GLY A 18 -8.05 10.89 4.00
N TRP A 19 -7.24 11.61 3.26
CA TRP A 19 -6.68 11.15 1.99
C TRP A 19 -5.17 11.32 1.97
N GLY A 20 -4.49 10.32 1.40
CA GLY A 20 -3.10 10.44 1.00
C GLY A 20 -3.02 10.95 -0.44
N LYS A 21 -1.95 11.68 -0.78
CA LYS A 21 -1.63 11.92 -2.19
C LYS A 21 -1.32 10.57 -2.85
N PRO A 22 -1.89 10.29 -4.02
CA PRO A 22 -1.54 9.08 -4.74
C PRO A 22 -0.04 9.07 -5.05
N VAL A 23 0.55 7.88 -5.04
CA VAL A 23 1.96 7.70 -5.42
C VAL A 23 2.11 8.15 -6.87
N GLN A 24 2.98 9.12 -7.10
CA GLN A 24 3.25 9.65 -8.42
C GLN A 24 4.01 8.61 -9.23
N ILE A 25 3.37 8.03 -10.24
CA ILE A 25 3.98 7.13 -11.22
C ILE A 25 4.12 7.88 -12.54
N ASN A 26 5.20 7.64 -13.29
CA ASN A 26 5.37 8.23 -14.61
C ASN A 26 5.06 7.15 -15.68
N PRO A 27 3.90 7.24 -16.36
CA PRO A 27 3.45 6.19 -17.30
C PRO A 27 4.36 6.04 -18.51
N MET A 28 5.15 7.06 -18.84
CA MET A 28 6.04 7.11 -20.00
C MET A 28 7.19 6.10 -19.93
N TYR A 29 7.49 5.55 -18.74
CA TYR A 29 8.50 4.50 -18.58
C TYR A 29 7.98 3.10 -18.93
N TYR A 30 6.66 2.92 -19.03
CA TYR A 30 6.07 1.62 -19.36
C TYR A 30 5.93 1.45 -20.86
N LYS A 31 6.35 0.28 -21.38
CA LYS A 31 6.06 -0.11 -22.78
C LYS A 31 4.55 -0.16 -23.07
N LYS A 32 3.73 -0.40 -22.04
CA LYS A 32 2.26 -0.40 -22.08
C LYS A 32 1.74 0.36 -20.85
N PRO A 33 1.44 1.68 -20.97
CA PRO A 33 1.08 2.55 -19.84
C PRO A 33 -0.04 1.97 -18.95
N HIS A 34 -1.19 1.62 -19.51
CA HIS A 34 -2.33 1.10 -18.74
C HIS A 34 -2.03 -0.21 -18.00
N LEU A 35 -1.25 -1.10 -18.61
CA LEU A 35 -0.89 -2.35 -17.96
C LEU A 35 0.12 -2.12 -16.83
N GLY A 36 1.09 -1.21 -17.05
CA GLY A 36 2.06 -0.83 -16.03
C GLY A 36 1.38 -0.18 -14.82
N GLU A 37 0.47 0.75 -15.05
CA GLU A 37 -0.32 1.41 -14.00
C GLU A 37 -1.16 0.38 -13.21
N LEU A 38 -1.84 -0.53 -13.90
CA LEU A 38 -2.63 -1.59 -13.26
C LEU A 38 -1.74 -2.51 -12.41
N MET A 39 -0.58 -2.94 -12.93
CA MET A 39 0.35 -3.78 -12.19
C MET A 39 0.89 -3.08 -10.94
N VAL A 40 1.19 -1.78 -11.01
CA VAL A 40 1.64 -1.01 -9.84
C VAL A 40 0.51 -0.82 -8.82
N ALA A 41 -0.70 -0.53 -9.27
CA ALA A 41 -1.87 -0.43 -8.39
C ALA A 41 -2.15 -1.76 -7.66
N LEU A 42 -1.99 -2.89 -8.36
CA LEU A 42 -2.17 -4.24 -7.80
C LEU A 42 -0.99 -4.70 -6.93
N ALA A 43 0.21 -4.14 -7.12
CA ALA A 43 1.39 -4.55 -6.38
C ALA A 43 1.20 -4.39 -4.86
N GLY A 44 0.59 -3.29 -4.41
CA GLY A 44 0.31 -3.06 -2.98
C GLY A 44 -0.57 -4.15 -2.36
N PRO A 45 -1.82 -4.34 -2.84
CA PRO A 45 -2.70 -5.41 -2.38
C PRO A 45 -2.08 -6.81 -2.50
N ALA A 46 -1.36 -7.08 -3.60
CA ALA A 46 -0.70 -8.37 -3.80
C ALA A 46 0.39 -8.63 -2.75
N THR A 47 1.22 -7.62 -2.44
CA THR A 47 2.25 -7.75 -1.39
C THR A 47 1.61 -7.97 -0.02
N ASN A 48 0.50 -7.31 0.31
CA ASN A 48 -0.21 -7.55 1.58
C ASN A 48 -0.70 -9.00 1.69
N LEU A 49 -1.29 -9.55 0.63
CA LEU A 49 -1.73 -10.95 0.61
C LEU A 49 -0.56 -11.92 0.75
N LEU A 50 0.54 -11.66 0.04
CA LEU A 50 1.76 -12.46 0.17
C LEU A 50 2.28 -12.42 1.61
N LEU A 51 2.41 -11.24 2.21
CA LEU A 51 2.86 -11.07 3.59
C LEU A 51 1.93 -11.76 4.59
N ALA A 52 0.61 -11.73 4.37
CA ALA A 52 -0.34 -12.44 5.22
C ALA A 52 -0.14 -13.95 5.17
N VAL A 53 0.04 -14.53 3.97
CA VAL A 53 0.33 -15.96 3.80
C VAL A 53 1.64 -16.34 4.48
N PHE A 54 2.70 -15.57 4.24
CA PHE A 54 4.00 -15.80 4.90
C PHE A 54 3.90 -15.67 6.42
N GLY A 55 3.17 -14.67 6.93
CA GLY A 55 2.96 -14.47 8.36
C GLY A 55 2.24 -15.65 9.02
N ILE A 56 1.19 -16.18 8.38
CA ILE A 56 0.48 -17.37 8.87
C ILE A 56 1.40 -18.59 8.89
N LEU A 57 2.17 -18.82 7.81
CA LEU A 57 3.12 -19.93 7.76
C LEU A 57 4.16 -19.84 8.89
N LEU A 58 4.71 -18.65 9.14
CA LEU A 58 5.64 -18.41 10.23
C LEU A 58 5.01 -18.68 11.60
N LEU A 59 3.79 -18.20 11.85
CA LEU A 59 3.08 -18.46 13.10
C LEU A 59 2.84 -19.94 13.34
N ILE A 60 2.43 -20.69 12.30
CA ILE A 60 2.24 -22.14 12.39
C ILE A 60 3.55 -22.83 12.75
N ILE A 61 4.66 -22.47 12.09
CA ILE A 61 5.98 -23.03 12.38
C ILE A 61 6.40 -22.70 13.82
N SER A 62 6.27 -21.45 14.26
CA SER A 62 6.59 -21.02 15.62
C SER A 62 5.75 -21.74 16.67
N SER A 63 4.45 -21.94 16.42
CA SER A 63 3.55 -22.66 17.35
C SER A 63 3.86 -24.16 17.48
N LYS A 64 4.56 -24.73 16.49
CA LYS A 64 4.94 -26.16 16.49
C LYS A 64 6.32 -26.39 17.14
N ILE A 65 7.13 -25.34 17.24
CA ILE A 65 8.45 -25.36 17.87
C ILE A 65 8.35 -25.12 19.39
N SER A 66 7.36 -24.33 19.82
CA SER A 66 7.01 -24.14 21.23
C SER A 66 6.20 -25.30 21.80
#